data_AF-A0ABD5RZN1-F1
#
_entry.id   AF-A0ABD5RZN1-F1
#
_cell.length_a   1.000
_cell.length_b   1.000
_cell.length_c   1.000
_cell.angle_alpha   90.00
_cell.angle_beta   90.00
_cell.angle_gamma   90.00
#
_symmetry.space_group_name_H-M   'P 1'
#
loop_
_entity.id
_entity.type
_entity.pdbx_description
1 polymer ?
#
loop_
_entity_poly.entity_id
_entity_poly.type
_entity_poly.pdbx_seq_one_letter_code
_entity_poly.pdbx_strand_id
1 'polypeptide(L)' 'MTRETWATRAGFILAAVGSAVGLGNIWRFPWMTAENGGSAFLAVYLGVVLLVGVPGLLGEFVIGRRSGRNPVG' A
#
# COMPACT_ATOMS: atom_id res chain seq x y z
N MET A 1 -19.05 22.94 -2.43
CA MET A 1 -19.18 21.52 -2.85
C MET A 1 -18.82 20.65 -1.65
N THR A 2 -19.79 19.96 -1.07
CA THR A 2 -19.56 19.05 0.06
C THR A 2 -18.92 17.77 -0.48
N ARG A 3 -17.79 17.34 0.07
CA ARG A 3 -17.17 16.07 -0.33
C ARG A 3 -17.96 14.91 0.22
N GLU A 4 -18.26 13.94 -0.64
CA GLU A 4 -18.75 12.65 -0.18
C GLU A 4 -17.68 11.93 0.63
N THR A 5 -18.10 11.35 1.75
CA THR A 5 -17.24 10.63 2.70
C THR A 5 -17.65 9.16 2.71
N TRP A 6 -16.69 8.27 2.92
CA TRP A 6 -16.94 6.84 3.01
C TRP A 6 -17.98 6.52 4.10
N ALA A 7 -18.99 5.74 3.74
CA ALA A 7 -20.07 5.34 4.65
C ALA A 7 -19.56 4.51 5.83
N THR A 8 -18.52 3.69 5.64
CA THR A 8 -17.89 2.92 6.71
C THR A 8 -16.37 2.88 6.59
N ARG A 9 -15.69 2.87 7.74
CA ARG A 9 -14.23 2.70 7.81
C ARG A 9 -13.79 1.36 7.23
N ALA A 10 -14.58 0.31 7.43
CA ALA A 10 -14.33 -1.01 6.85
C ALA A 10 -14.39 -0.98 5.32
N GLY A 11 -15.41 -0.33 4.74
CA GLY A 11 -15.51 -0.15 3.29
C GLY A 11 -14.32 0.60 2.70
N PHE A 12 -13.85 1.64 3.38
CA PHE A 12 -12.63 2.35 2.98
C PHE A 12 -11.38 1.45 2.99
N ILE A 13 -11.18 0.69 4.07
CA ILE A 13 -10.02 -0.20 4.20
C ILE A 13 -10.05 -1.28 3.12
N LEU A 14 -11.21 -1.91 2.88
CA LEU A 14 -11.36 -2.95 1.87
C LEU A 14 -11.09 -2.43 0.46
N ALA A 15 -11.58 -1.24 0.12
CA ALA A 15 -11.30 -0.60 -1.17
C ALA A 15 -9.80 -0.31 -1.33
N ALA A 16 -9.14 0.20 -0.29
CA ALA A 16 -7.70 0.46 -0.31
C ALA A 16 -6.88 -0.83 -0.45
N VAL A 17 -7.23 -1.89 0.28
CA VAL A 17 -6.58 -3.20 0.20
C VAL A 17 -6.77 -3.81 -1.19
N GLY A 18 -7.99 -3.76 -1.74
CA GLY A 18 -8.27 -4.25 -3.09
C GLY A 18 -7.51 -3.49 -4.19
N SER A 19 -7.23 -2.20 -3.99
CA SER A 19 -6.39 -1.42 -4.91
C SER A 19 -4.90 -1.73 -4.75
N ALA A 20 -4.44 -2.05 -3.54
CA ALA A 20 -3.03 -2.29 -3.26
C ALA A 20 -2.59 -3.72 -3.62
N VAL A 21 -3.49 -4.71 -3.48
CA VAL A 21 -3.20 -6.13 -3.74
C VAL A 21 -3.64 -6.49 -5.17
N GLY A 22 -2.67 -6.74 -6.06
CA GLY A 22 -2.92 -7.14 -7.45
C GLY A 22 -2.24 -8.45 -7.86
N LEU A 23 -2.37 -8.81 -9.15
CA LEU A 23 -1.75 -10.02 -9.73
C LEU A 23 -0.25 -10.14 -9.41
N GLY A 24 0.49 -9.02 -9.42
CA GLY A 24 1.91 -9.01 -9.11
C GLY A 24 2.24 -9.56 -7.72
N ASN A 25 1.38 -9.31 -6.72
CA ASN A 25 1.58 -9.78 -5.36
C ASN A 25 1.34 -11.29 -5.22
N ILE A 26 0.55 -11.88 -6.12
CA ILE A 26 0.17 -13.30 -6.11
C ILE A 26 1.15 -14.15 -6.92
N TRP A 27 1.57 -13.67 -8.10
CA TRP A 27 2.41 -14.46 -9.01
C TRP A 27 3.89 -14.06 -9.01
N ARG A 28 4.18 -12.76 -9.09
CA ARG A 28 5.57 -12.29 -9.21
C ARG A 28 6.33 -12.38 -7.89
N PHE A 29 5.65 -12.12 -6.78
CA PHE A 29 6.25 -12.19 -5.44
C PHE A 29 6.80 -13.59 -5.07
N PRO A 30 6.04 -14.69 -5.19
CA PRO A 30 6.56 -16.01 -4.84
C PRO A 30 7.67 -16.48 -5.79
N TRP A 31 7.59 -16.15 -7.08
CA TRP A 31 8.65 -16.43 -8.05
C TRP A 31 9.96 -15.71 -7.68
N MET A 32 9.88 -14.40 -7.45
CA MET A 32 11.03 -13.60 -7.04
C MET A 32 11.62 -14.09 -5.70
N THR A 33 10.77 -14.44 -4.75
CA THR A 33 11.22 -15.00 -3.47
C THR A 33 11.92 -16.33 -3.66
N ALA A 34 11.40 -17.22 -4.50
CA ALA A 34 12.02 -18.52 -4.79
C ALA A 34 13.40 -18.37 -5.47
N GLU A 35 13.54 -17.46 -6.42
CA GLU A 35 14.80 -17.25 -7.17
C GLU A 35 15.87 -16.50 -6.34
N ASN A 36 15.48 -15.61 -5.43
CA ASN A 36 16.41 -14.72 -4.71
C ASN A 36 16.81 -15.24 -3.31
N GLY A 37 16.76 -16.56 -3.08
CA GLY A 37 17.19 -17.15 -1.80
C GLY A 37 16.08 -17.33 -0.76
N GLY A 38 14.82 -17.40 -1.19
CA GLY A 38 13.69 -17.84 -0.37
C GLY A 38 13.42 -16.95 0.83
N SER A 39 13.59 -17.52 2.03
CA SER A 39 13.31 -16.84 3.31
C SER A 39 14.27 -15.69 3.60
N ALA A 40 15.52 -15.73 3.10
CA ALA A 40 16.47 -14.63 3.27
C ALA A 40 16.01 -13.37 2.53
N PHE A 41 15.49 -13.54 1.30
CA PHE A 41 14.87 -12.45 0.54
C PHE A 41 13.66 -11.88 1.28
N LEU A 42 12.81 -12.74 1.85
CA LEU A 42 11.62 -12.31 2.59
C LEU A 42 11.97 -11.41 3.79
N ALA A 43 13.02 -11.72 4.54
CA ALA A 43 13.46 -10.91 5.67
C ALA A 43 13.90 -9.50 5.23
N VAL A 44 14.68 -9.40 4.16
CA VAL A 44 15.10 -8.11 3.58
C VAL A 44 13.91 -7.36 3.00
N TYR A 45 13.02 -8.05 2.28
CA TYR A 45 11.78 -7.49 1.73
C TYR A 45 10.92 -6.86 2.83
N LEU A 46 10.69 -7.57 3.93
CA LEU A 46 9.95 -7.05 5.09
C LEU A 46 10.66 -5.84 5.72
N GLY A 47 11.99 -5.88 5.84
CA GLY A 47 12.78 -4.74 6.30
C GLY A 47 12.55 -3.49 5.44
N VAL A 48 12.63 -3.62 4.11
CA VAL A 48 12.40 -2.50 3.17
C VAL A 48 10.95 -2.03 3.22
N VAL A 49 9.97 -2.94 3.29
CA VAL A 49 8.54 -2.57 3.41
C VAL A 49 8.29 -1.75 4.67
N LEU A 50 8.85 -2.15 5.82
CA LEU A 50 8.65 -1.44 7.08
C LEU A 50 9.40 -0.10 7.12
N LEU A 51 10.61 -0.04 6.57
CA LEU A 51 11.46 1.15 6.65
C LEU A 51 11.18 2.19 5.55
N VAL A 52 10.63 1.76 4.40
CA VAL A 52 10.41 2.64 3.24
C VAL A 52 8.95 2.63 2.82
N GLY A 53 8.35 1.45 2.63
CA GLY A 53 6.98 1.31 2.14
C GLY A 53 5.95 1.92 3.09
N VAL A 54 5.97 1.53 4.36
CA VAL A 54 5.06 2.02 5.40
C VAL A 54 5.20 3.54 5.62
N PRO A 55 6.40 4.10 5.88
CA PRO A 55 6.53 5.54 6.10
C PRO A 55 6.23 6.35 4.83
N GLY A 56 6.55 5.85 3.64
CA GLY A 56 6.18 6.48 2.37
C GLY A 56 4.66 6.57 2.20
N LEU A 57 3.96 5.46 2.40
CA LEU A 57 2.50 5.41 2.34
C LEU A 57 1.84 6.31 3.38
N LEU A 58 2.34 6.27 4.63
CA LEU A 58 1.86 7.16 5.70
C LEU A 58 2.07 8.63 5.36
N GLY A 59 3.20 8.97 4.73
CA GLY A 59 3.49 10.32 4.24
C GLY A 59 2.44 10.79 3.23
N GLU A 60 2.18 10.01 2.19
CA GLU A 60 1.12 10.29 1.20
C GLU A 60 -0.26 10.43 1.87
N PHE A 61 -0.59 9.54 2.81
CA PHE A 61 -1.85 9.61 3.55
C PHE A 61 -1.98 10.90 4.37
N VAL A 62 -0.92 11.31 5.08
CA VAL A 62 -0.92 12.55 5.87
C VAL A 62 -1.07 13.77 4.97
N ILE A 63 -0.35 13.81 3.85
CA ILE A 63 -0.42 14.91 2.87
C ILE A 63 -1.82 14.99 2.26
N GLY A 64 -2.38 13.87 1.80
CA GLY A 64 -3.73 13.83 1.22
C GLY A 64 -4.82 14.26 2.21
N ARG A 65 -4.69 13.83 3.48
CA ARG A 65 -5.62 14.20 4.57
C ARG A 65 -5.52 15.69 4.93
N ARG A 66 -4.32 16.27 4.95
CA ARG A 66 -4.11 17.70 5.26
C ARG A 66 -4.49 18.61 4.10
N SER A 67 -4.14 18.24 2.88
CA SER A 67 -4.40 19.07 1.70
C SER A 67 -5.88 19.08 1.37
N GLY A 68 -6.58 17.96 1.59
CA GLY A 68 -7.99 17.84 1.22
C GLY A 68 -8.17 18.23 -0.25
N ARG A 69 -7.26 17.82 -1.13
CA ARG A 69 -7.26 18.11 -2.57
C ARG A 69 -7.03 16.82 -3.32
N ASN A 70 -7.54 16.76 -4.55
CA ASN A 70 -7.22 15.65 -5.43
C ASN A 70 -5.74 15.75 -5.86
N PRO A 71 -5.11 14.66 -6.29
CA PRO A 71 -3.71 14.68 -6.75
C PRO A 71 -3.41 15.69 -7.88
N VAL A 72 -4.46 16.16 -8.58
CA VAL A 72 -4.40 17.12 -9.69
C VAL A 72 -5.14 18.44 -9.40
N GLY A 73 -5.52 18.71 -8.14
CA GLY A 73 -6.35 19.86 -7.74
C GLY A 73 -5.68 20.86 -6.82
#